data_AF-A0AAW0Y0R6-F1
#
_entry.id   AF-A0AAW0Y0R6-F1
#
_cell.length_a   1.000
_cell.length_b   1.000
_cell.length_c   1.000
_cell.angle_alpha   90.00
_cell.angle_beta   90.00
_cell.angle_gamma   90.00
#
_symmetry.space_group_name_H-M   'P 1'
#
loop_
_entity.id
_entity.type
_entity.pdbx_description
1 polymer ?
#
loop_
_entity_poly.entity_id
_entity_poly.type
_entity_poly.pdbx_seq_one_letter_code
_entity_poly.pdbx_strand_id
1 'polypeptide(L)'
;VGDADGGGSDHPMLATFRRRPQGLRAIVVADLVAAFFISFVSSVEGDTIYLYLKTKLKVGTGTYIAYYMFHGSMMSVSLLLLLPLLRRFPGLHDTSLGVVGGVSRCVSLLILGSFSTPSLVYLVAVLGGFAKYLVVAERSIMSSLLKRDEQGRVFTVV
;
A
#
# COMPACT_ATOMS: atom_id res chain seq x y z
N VAL A 1 -40.73 6.66 27.62
CA VAL A 1 -40.15 8.00 27.89
C VAL A 1 -38.67 7.86 27.57
N GLY A 2 -38.23 8.00 26.32
CA GLY A 2 -38.64 9.02 25.36
C GLY A 2 -37.63 10.17 25.44
N ASP A 3 -37.03 10.44 24.30
CA ASP A 3 -36.18 11.58 23.91
C ASP A 3 -34.68 11.47 24.24
N ALA A 4 -33.80 11.16 23.27
CA ALA A 4 -33.49 11.87 22.02
C ALA A 4 -32.81 13.23 22.27
N ASP A 5 -31.48 13.21 22.24
CA ASP A 5 -30.64 14.38 21.99
C ASP A 5 -29.31 13.81 21.45
N GLY A 6 -28.76 14.17 20.31
CA GLY A 6 -29.03 15.23 19.35
C GLY A 6 -27.82 15.19 18.41
N GLY A 7 -28.05 15.19 17.10
CA GLY A 7 -26.98 15.13 16.11
C GLY A 7 -26.01 16.32 16.18
N GLY A 8 -24.81 16.12 15.62
CA GLY A 8 -23.91 17.22 15.25
C GLY A 8 -22.51 17.11 15.83
N SER A 9 -21.59 16.52 15.05
CA SER A 9 -20.14 16.86 14.92
C SER A 9 -19.28 15.70 14.36
N ASP A 10 -19.68 15.12 13.24
CA ASP A 10 -19.13 15.41 11.89
C ASP A 10 -17.61 15.48 11.65
N HIS A 11 -16.75 14.86 12.47
CA HIS A 11 -15.34 14.70 12.08
C HIS A 11 -14.89 13.24 12.03
N PRO A 12 -14.46 12.73 10.86
CA PRO A 12 -13.89 11.38 10.74
C PRO A 12 -12.61 11.23 11.59
N MET A 13 -11.94 12.35 11.90
CA MET A 13 -10.83 12.42 12.85
C MET A 13 -11.24 12.01 14.28
N LEU A 14 -12.41 12.45 14.79
CA LEU A 14 -12.85 12.13 16.17
C LEU A 14 -13.18 10.64 16.36
N ALA A 15 -13.69 9.98 15.32
CA ALA A 15 -13.93 8.54 15.33
C ALA A 15 -12.61 7.76 15.45
N THR A 16 -11.56 8.26 14.81
CA THR A 16 -10.21 7.71 14.83
C THR A 16 -9.55 7.86 16.21
N PHE A 17 -9.81 8.95 16.92
CA PHE A 17 -9.23 9.25 18.24
C PHE A 17 -10.04 8.73 19.44
N ARG A 18 -11.01 7.84 19.27
CA ARG A 18 -11.89 7.38 20.37
C ARG A 18 -11.16 6.56 21.45
N ARG A 19 -11.53 6.83 22.72
CA ARG A 19 -11.51 6.00 23.95
C ARG A 19 -11.20 4.48 24.00
N ARG A 20 -10.35 3.81 23.18
CA ARG A 20 -10.31 2.33 23.23
C ARG A 20 -9.60 1.79 24.50
N PRO A 21 -10.23 0.87 25.27
CA PRO A 21 -9.57 0.22 26.39
C PRO A 21 -8.43 -0.68 25.89
N GLN A 22 -7.33 -0.78 26.65
CA GLN A 22 -6.16 -1.66 26.42
C GLN A 22 -5.13 -1.26 25.32
N GLY A 23 -4.70 0.00 25.21
CA GLY A 23 -3.49 0.34 24.42
C GLY A 23 -3.59 0.21 22.89
N LEU A 24 -4.69 -0.33 22.36
CA LEU A 24 -5.01 -0.44 20.93
C LEU A 24 -5.01 0.90 20.18
N ARG A 25 -5.13 2.03 20.88
CA ARG A 25 -5.02 3.38 20.29
C ARG A 25 -3.66 3.62 19.64
N ALA A 26 -2.59 3.22 20.30
CA ALA A 26 -1.23 3.42 19.77
C ALA A 26 -1.03 2.60 18.50
N ILE A 27 -1.62 1.40 18.43
CA ILE A 27 -1.54 0.52 17.26
C ILE A 27 -2.31 1.10 16.08
N VAL A 28 -3.54 1.59 16.29
CA VAL A 28 -4.34 2.21 15.21
C VAL A 28 -3.68 3.50 14.70
N VAL A 29 -3.12 4.33 15.59
CA VAL A 29 -2.39 5.54 15.16
C VAL A 29 -1.10 5.17 14.41
N ALA A 30 -0.36 4.16 14.86
CA ALA A 30 0.82 3.67 14.16
C ALA A 30 0.50 3.12 12.76
N ASP A 31 -0.61 2.38 12.63
CA ASP A 31 -1.11 1.85 11.36
C ASP A 31 -1.51 2.97 10.39
N LEU A 32 -2.19 4.02 10.87
CA LEU A 32 -2.50 5.21 10.07
C LEU A 32 -1.26 5.96 9.60
N VAL A 33 -0.27 6.11 10.47
CA VAL A 33 1.01 6.73 10.10
C VAL A 33 1.72 5.86 9.06
N ALA A 34 1.70 4.53 9.19
CA ALA A 34 2.24 3.62 8.19
C ALA A 34 1.49 3.76 6.85
N ALA A 35 0.17 3.80 6.87
CA ALA A 35 -0.68 4.01 5.69
C ALA A 35 -0.32 5.31 4.96
N PHE A 36 -0.14 6.40 5.73
CA PHE A 36 0.29 7.68 5.18
C PHE A 36 1.64 7.59 4.47
N PHE A 37 2.65 6.97 5.09
CA PHE A 37 3.96 6.78 4.45
C PHE A 37 3.88 5.89 3.22
N ILE A 38 3.09 4.81 3.27
CA ILE A 38 2.89 3.91 2.13
C ILE A 38 2.27 4.68 0.95
N SER A 39 1.25 5.50 1.19
CA SER A 39 0.60 6.32 0.17
C SER A 39 1.54 7.42 -0.36
N PHE A 40 2.28 8.09 0.52
CA PHE A 40 3.25 9.12 0.14
C PHE A 40 4.35 8.56 -0.77
N VAL A 41 4.98 7.45 -0.38
CA VAL A 41 6.01 6.79 -1.20
C VAL A 41 5.43 6.34 -2.55
N SER A 42 4.18 5.88 -2.58
CA SER A 42 3.51 5.47 -3.83
C SER A 42 3.25 6.62 -4.78
N SER A 43 2.92 7.80 -4.27
CA SER A 43 2.78 9.00 -5.10
C SER A 43 4.14 9.42 -5.68
N VAL A 44 5.18 9.46 -4.85
CA VAL A 44 6.52 9.92 -5.26
C VAL A 44 7.21 8.93 -6.21
N GLU A 45 6.97 7.63 -6.04
CA GLU A 45 7.56 6.57 -6.86
C GLU A 45 7.16 6.73 -8.34
N GLY A 46 5.89 6.98 -8.62
CA GLY A 46 5.41 7.15 -10.00
C GLY A 46 6.13 8.30 -10.73
N ASP A 47 6.23 9.45 -10.08
CA ASP A 47 6.88 10.64 -10.63
C ASP A 47 8.39 10.44 -10.76
N THR A 48 9.02 9.82 -9.77
CA THR A 48 10.47 9.56 -9.75
C THR A 48 10.87 8.59 -10.86
N ILE A 49 10.11 7.50 -11.03
CA ILE A 49 10.36 6.51 -12.08
C ILE A 49 10.21 7.18 -13.46
N TYR A 50 9.13 7.93 -13.68
CA TYR A 50 8.93 8.66 -14.94
C TYR A 50 10.10 9.58 -15.25
N LEU A 51 10.49 10.41 -14.28
CA LEU A 51 11.57 11.36 -14.46
C LEU A 51 12.92 10.65 -14.68
N TYR A 52 13.17 9.55 -13.98
CA TYR A 52 14.38 8.75 -14.14
C TYR A 52 14.48 8.13 -15.54
N LEU A 53 13.42 7.48 -16.04
CA LEU A 53 13.42 6.90 -17.38
C LEU A 53 13.58 7.97 -18.47
N LYS A 54 12.97 9.15 -18.29
CA LYS A 54 13.04 10.25 -19.25
C LYS A 54 14.40 10.94 -19.25
N THR A 55 14.99 11.20 -18.09
CA THR A 55 16.22 11.98 -17.97
C THR A 55 17.49 11.15 -18.12
N LYS A 56 17.55 9.98 -17.48
CA LYS A 56 18.76 9.12 -17.50
C LYS A 56 18.80 8.20 -18.71
N LEU A 57 17.68 7.54 -19.02
CA LEU A 57 17.63 6.55 -20.10
C LEU A 57 17.12 7.14 -21.43
N LYS A 58 16.69 8.40 -21.46
CA LYS A 58 16.13 9.11 -22.64
C LYS A 58 15.04 8.28 -23.35
N VAL A 59 14.27 7.52 -22.58
CA VAL A 59 13.26 6.61 -23.10
C VAL A 59 12.08 7.42 -23.62
N GLY A 60 11.60 7.08 -24.82
CA GLY A 60 10.41 7.71 -25.40
C GLY A 60 9.15 7.41 -24.58
N THR A 61 8.16 8.32 -24.66
CA THR A 61 6.91 8.22 -23.90
C THR A 61 6.18 6.88 -24.12
N GLY A 62 6.20 6.34 -25.35
CA GLY A 62 5.56 5.06 -25.67
C GLY A 62 6.16 3.87 -24.90
N THR A 63 7.48 3.83 -24.75
CA THR A 63 8.17 2.76 -24.02
C THR A 63 7.95 2.89 -22.50
N TYR A 64 7.86 4.13 -21.98
CA TYR A 64 7.45 4.34 -20.59
C TYR A 64 6.03 3.83 -20.32
N ILE A 65 5.08 4.13 -21.21
CA ILE A 65 3.70 3.63 -21.08
C ILE A 65 3.68 2.11 -21.11
N ALA A 66 4.39 1.49 -22.04
CA ALA A 66 4.50 0.04 -22.12
C ALA A 66 5.09 -0.56 -20.83
N TYR A 67 6.14 0.06 -20.28
CA TYR A 67 6.72 -0.32 -18.99
C TYR A 67 5.72 -0.18 -17.84
N TYR A 68 5.02 0.96 -17.74
CA TYR A 68 4.06 1.22 -16.68
C TYR A 68 2.89 0.22 -16.71
N MET A 69 2.37 -0.07 -17.90
CA MET A 69 1.33 -1.09 -18.10
C MET A 69 1.84 -2.47 -17.71
N PHE A 70 3.04 -2.86 -18.15
CA PHE A 70 3.64 -4.14 -17.79
C PHE A 70 3.81 -4.29 -16.28
N HIS A 71 4.35 -3.25 -15.63
CA HIS A 71 4.52 -3.21 -14.17
C HIS A 71 3.17 -3.33 -13.44
N GLY A 72 2.16 -2.56 -13.86
CA GLY A 72 0.82 -2.61 -13.28
C GLY A 72 0.11 -3.95 -13.47
N SER A 73 0.26 -4.57 -14.65
CA SER A 73 -0.23 -5.91 -14.94
C SER A 73 0.45 -6.95 -14.06
N MET A 74 1.78 -6.90 -13.93
CA MET A 74 2.53 -7.83 -13.08
C MET A 74 2.11 -7.72 -11.62
N MET A 75 1.96 -6.50 -11.09
CA MET A 75 1.43 -6.30 -9.74
C MET A 75 0.03 -6.88 -9.56
N SER A 76 -0.84 -6.72 -10.56
CA SER A 76 -2.23 -7.18 -10.50
C SER A 76 -2.32 -8.70 -10.62
N VAL A 77 -1.53 -9.31 -11.50
CA VAL A 77 -1.40 -10.77 -11.64
C VAL A 77 -0.84 -11.37 -10.36
N SER A 78 0.22 -10.78 -9.80
CA SER A 78 0.75 -11.20 -8.50
C SER A 78 -0.35 -11.15 -7.45
N LEU A 79 -1.05 -10.03 -7.31
CA LEU A 79 -2.09 -9.92 -6.30
C LEU A 79 -3.24 -10.92 -6.51
N LEU A 80 -3.71 -11.14 -7.74
CA LEU A 80 -4.83 -12.04 -8.01
C LEU A 80 -4.48 -13.53 -7.89
N LEU A 81 -3.26 -13.93 -8.29
CA LEU A 81 -2.86 -15.33 -8.29
C LEU A 81 -2.15 -15.75 -7.01
N LEU A 82 -1.20 -14.94 -6.55
CA LEU A 82 -0.40 -15.28 -5.38
C LEU A 82 -1.16 -15.04 -4.07
N LEU A 83 -2.03 -14.04 -3.96
CA LEU A 83 -2.78 -13.81 -2.72
C LEU A 83 -3.67 -15.02 -2.31
N PRO A 84 -4.51 -15.61 -3.20
CA PRO A 84 -5.27 -16.80 -2.84
C PRO A 84 -4.38 -18.02 -2.61
N LEU A 85 -3.23 -18.11 -3.30
CA LEU A 85 -2.26 -19.18 -3.09
C LEU A 85 -1.62 -19.07 -1.70
N LEU A 86 -1.19 -17.88 -1.28
CA LEU A 86 -0.60 -17.62 0.03
C LEU A 86 -1.64 -17.83 1.15
N ARG A 87 -2.91 -17.52 0.91
CA ARG A 87 -4.00 -17.82 1.86
C ARG A 87 -4.30 -19.30 2.06
N ARG A 88 -3.84 -20.19 1.17
CA ARG A 88 -3.95 -21.65 1.38
C ARG A 88 -2.94 -22.17 2.40
N PHE A 89 -1.93 -21.40 2.77
CA PHE A 89 -0.95 -21.78 3.78
C PHE A 89 -1.41 -21.28 5.17
N PRO A 90 -1.80 -22.17 6.09
CA PRO A 90 -2.47 -21.82 7.36
C PRO A 90 -1.57 -21.15 8.42
N GLY A 91 -0.50 -20.47 8.04
CA GLY A 91 0.45 -19.80 8.96
C GLY A 91 0.94 -18.42 8.51
N LEU A 92 0.53 -17.93 7.35
CA LEU A 92 0.94 -16.60 6.88
C LEU A 92 0.02 -15.52 7.47
N HIS A 93 0.56 -14.77 8.43
CA HIS A 93 -0.08 -13.58 8.99
C HIS A 93 -0.01 -12.43 7.98
N ASP A 94 -1.04 -11.59 7.91
CA ASP A 94 -1.06 -10.38 7.05
C ASP A 94 0.20 -9.51 7.21
N THR A 95 0.78 -9.43 8.41
CA THR A 95 2.03 -8.72 8.68
C THR A 95 3.21 -9.27 7.86
N SER A 96 3.30 -10.59 7.69
CA SER A 96 4.39 -11.22 6.92
C SER A 96 4.28 -10.91 5.42
N LEU A 97 3.06 -10.90 4.89
CA LEU A 97 2.76 -10.45 3.53
C LEU A 97 3.14 -8.98 3.31
N GLY A 98 2.85 -8.13 4.31
CA GLY A 98 3.26 -6.72 4.29
C GLY A 98 4.77 -6.55 4.24
N VAL A 99 5.51 -7.28 5.08
CA VAL A 99 6.99 -7.23 5.11
C VAL A 99 7.57 -7.70 3.78
N VAL A 100 7.09 -8.80 3.21
CA VAL A 100 7.54 -9.29 1.90
C VAL A 100 7.31 -8.24 0.82
N GLY A 101 6.13 -7.63 0.78
CA GLY A 101 5.82 -6.56 -0.18
C GLY A 101 6.72 -5.32 -0.01
N GLY A 102 6.97 -4.91 1.23
CA GLY A 102 7.85 -3.80 1.56
C GLY A 102 9.31 -4.05 1.18
N VAL A 103 9.85 -5.23 1.52
CA VAL A 103 11.22 -5.62 1.14
C VAL A 103 11.36 -5.68 -0.38
N SER A 104 10.39 -6.28 -1.07
CA SER A 104 10.39 -6.33 -2.53
C SER A 104 10.47 -4.93 -3.13
N ARG A 105 9.66 -4.00 -2.62
CA ARG A 105 9.66 -2.60 -3.06
C ARG A 105 11.02 -1.92 -2.83
N CYS A 106 11.62 -2.09 -1.66
CA CYS A 106 12.94 -1.55 -1.36
C CYS A 106 14.01 -2.09 -2.32
N VAL A 107 14.01 -3.41 -2.55
CA VAL A 107 14.95 -4.06 -3.48
C VAL A 107 14.77 -3.52 -4.90
N SER A 108 13.53 -3.38 -5.38
CA SER A 108 13.22 -2.83 -6.69
C SER A 108 13.77 -1.42 -6.88
N LEU A 109 13.57 -0.54 -5.89
CA LEU A 109 14.05 0.84 -5.93
C LEU A 109 15.58 0.93 -5.87
N LEU A 110 16.22 0.08 -5.06
CA LEU A 110 17.68 -0.01 -5.00
C LEU A 110 18.28 -0.45 -6.34
N ILE A 111 17.68 -1.44 -7.00
CA ILE A 111 18.12 -1.90 -8.32
C ILE A 111 17.90 -0.81 -9.37
N LEU A 112 16.75 -0.13 -9.34
CA LEU A 112 16.47 0.97 -10.27
C LEU A 112 17.48 2.12 -10.13
N GLY A 113 17.88 2.45 -8.89
CA GLY A 113 18.88 3.48 -8.61
C GLY A 113 20.31 3.06 -8.96
N SER A 114 20.63 1.75 -8.87
CA SER A 114 21.99 1.23 -9.10
C SER A 114 22.30 0.99 -10.58
N PHE A 115 21.29 0.66 -11.38
CA PHE A 115 21.48 0.32 -12.79
C PHE A 115 20.72 1.26 -13.71
N SER A 116 21.40 1.75 -14.76
CA SER A 116 20.82 2.67 -15.75
C SER A 116 20.61 2.02 -17.12
N THR A 117 20.41 0.70 -17.17
CA THR A 117 20.24 -0.05 -18.42
C THR A 117 18.76 -0.27 -18.72
N PRO A 118 18.26 0.00 -19.95
CA PRO A 118 16.83 -0.10 -20.28
C PRO A 118 16.22 -1.49 -20.07
N SER A 119 17.00 -2.55 -20.28
CA SER A 119 16.58 -3.94 -20.10
C SER A 119 16.35 -4.30 -18.63
N LEU A 120 17.11 -3.70 -17.71
CA LEU A 120 17.00 -3.94 -16.26
C LEU A 120 15.74 -3.32 -15.65
N VAL A 121 15.13 -2.34 -16.32
CA VAL A 121 13.89 -1.72 -15.87
C VAL A 121 12.75 -2.75 -15.83
N TYR A 122 12.66 -3.67 -16.79
CA TYR A 122 11.65 -4.74 -16.76
C TYR A 122 11.87 -5.73 -15.62
N LEU A 123 13.12 -5.96 -15.22
CA LEU A 123 13.45 -6.79 -14.06
C LEU A 123 12.97 -6.11 -12.76
N VAL A 124 13.16 -4.80 -12.64
CA VAL A 124 12.59 -3.99 -11.55
C VAL A 124 11.07 -4.14 -11.50
N ALA A 125 10.38 -4.17 -12.64
CA ALA A 125 8.94 -4.38 -12.66
C ALA A 125 8.50 -5.77 -12.16
N VAL A 126 9.29 -6.81 -12.45
CA VAL A 126 9.01 -8.17 -11.95
C VAL A 126 9.23 -8.25 -10.44
N LEU A 127 10.37 -7.74 -9.96
CA LEU A 127 10.66 -7.71 -8.52
C LEU A 127 9.71 -6.79 -7.75
N GLY A 128 9.27 -5.69 -8.36
CA GLY A 128 8.26 -4.78 -7.82
C GLY A 128 6.85 -5.37 -7.78
N GLY A 129 6.60 -6.50 -8.46
CA GLY A 129 5.28 -7.15 -8.54
C GLY A 129 4.62 -7.40 -7.17
N PHE A 130 5.44 -7.64 -6.14
CA PHE A 130 4.99 -7.92 -4.78
C PHE A 130 4.69 -6.66 -3.94
N ALA A 131 5.03 -5.47 -4.41
CA ALA A 131 4.84 -4.23 -3.66
C ALA A 131 3.36 -3.98 -3.29
N LYS A 132 2.41 -4.44 -4.12
CA LYS A 132 0.97 -4.35 -3.83
C LYS A 132 0.54 -5.14 -2.59
N TYR A 133 1.29 -6.15 -2.13
CA TYR A 133 0.95 -6.84 -0.88
C TYR A 133 1.05 -5.94 0.34
N LEU A 134 1.91 -4.92 0.30
CA LEU A 134 2.06 -3.98 1.40
C LEU A 134 0.75 -3.23 1.67
N VAL A 135 0.10 -2.72 0.61
CA VAL A 135 -1.18 -2.00 0.70
C VAL A 135 -2.32 -2.94 1.11
N VAL A 136 -2.33 -4.17 0.60
CA VAL A 136 -3.38 -5.14 0.94
C VAL A 136 -3.26 -5.64 2.38
N ALA A 137 -2.02 -5.88 2.84
CA ALA A 137 -1.74 -6.25 4.23
C ALA A 137 -2.14 -5.14 5.20
N GLU A 138 -1.78 -3.89 4.90
CA GLU A 138 -2.17 -2.71 5.70
C GLU A 138 -3.69 -2.61 5.82
N ARG A 139 -4.43 -2.67 4.71
CA ARG A 139 -5.90 -2.65 4.75
C ARG A 139 -6.50 -3.82 5.53
N SER A 140 -5.89 -5.00 5.46
CA SER A 140 -6.33 -6.17 6.22
C SER A 140 -6.13 -5.97 7.73
N ILE A 141 -4.94 -5.50 8.14
CA ILE A 141 -4.59 -5.17 9.52
C ILE A 141 -5.54 -4.09 10.05
N MET A 142 -5.72 -2.99 9.32
CA MET A 142 -6.63 -1.92 9.69
C MET A 142 -8.07 -2.42 9.86
N SER A 143 -8.55 -3.28 8.95
CA SER A 143 -9.89 -3.86 9.07
C SER A 143 -10.04 -4.77 10.29
N SER A 144 -9.00 -5.52 10.67
CA SER A 144 -9.00 -6.40 11.84
C SER A 144 -8.96 -5.62 13.16
N LEU A 145 -8.35 -4.44 13.17
CA LEU A 145 -8.22 -3.58 14.35
C LEU A 145 -9.50 -2.77 14.61
N LEU A 146 -10.34 -2.51 13.62
CA LEU A 146 -11.51 -1.63 13.72
C LEU A 146 -12.82 -2.41 13.82
N LYS A 147 -13.77 -1.92 14.63
CA LYS A 147 -15.15 -2.40 14.59
C LYS A 147 -15.78 -2.09 13.23
N ARG A 148 -16.65 -2.95 12.73
CA ARG A 148 -17.32 -2.81 11.40
C ARG A 148 -17.97 -1.43 11.21
N ASP A 149 -18.51 -0.89 12.28
CA ASP A 149 -19.21 0.41 12.33
C ASP A 149 -18.26 1.61 12.21
N GLU A 150 -16.97 1.43 12.53
CA GLU A 150 -15.93 2.47 12.49
C GLU A 150 -15.01 2.34 11.26
N GLN A 151 -14.99 1.18 10.59
CA GLN A 151 -14.15 0.91 9.42
C GLN A 151 -14.33 1.97 8.32
N GLY A 152 -15.58 2.21 7.88
CA GLY A 152 -15.84 3.18 6.81
C GLY A 152 -15.38 4.59 7.13
N ARG A 153 -15.43 4.99 8.41
CA ARG A 153 -15.02 6.33 8.85
C ARG A 153 -13.50 6.49 8.83
N VAL A 154 -12.76 5.45 9.23
CA VAL A 154 -11.29 5.47 9.21
C VAL A 154 -10.76 5.34 7.78
N PHE A 155 -11.37 4.49 6.94
CA PHE A 155 -11.05 4.42 5.51
C PHE A 155 -11.34 5.72 4.74
N THR A 156 -12.10 6.67 5.30
CA THR A 156 -12.29 8.01 4.70
C THR A 156 -11.13 8.95 5.02
N VAL A 157 -10.36 8.68 6.09
CA VAL A 157 -9.22 9.51 6.52
C VAL A 157 -7.93 9.14 5.78
N VAL A 158 -7.79 7.88 5.41
CA VAL A 158 -6.66 7.32 4.65
C VAL A 158 -6.84 7.59 3.16
#